data_AF-A0A819I8V3-F1
#
_entry.id   AF-A0A819I8V3-F1
#
_cell.length_a   1.000
_cell.length_b   1.000
_cell.length_c   1.000
_cell.angle_alpha   90.00
_cell.angle_beta   90.00
_cell.angle_gamma   90.00
#
_symmetry.space_group_name_H-M   'P 1'
#
loop_
_entity.id
_entity.type
_entity.pdbx_description
1 polymer ?
#
loop_
_entity_poly.entity_id
_entity_poly.type
_entity_poly.pdbx_seq_one_letter_code
_entity_poly.pdbx_strand_id
1 'polypeptide(L)'
;MLSESIVYAPAQCYKGVALLWHLERNIIGSESKFKEFIRSYRIKFGGKNLNTNDFIQCFKSYFPQTASVYWQSWIYTLGMPPITHDYSTQLEQQCHKLANQQTSITQQQIL
;
A
#
# COMPACT_ATOMS: atom_id res chain seq x y z
N MET A 1 -16.47 -21.18 17.48
CA MET A 1 -16.55 -19.81 18.00
C MET A 1 -15.13 -19.28 18.21
N LEU A 2 -14.43 -18.98 17.11
CA LEU A 2 -13.10 -18.35 17.06
C LEU A 2 -12.96 -17.60 15.72
N SER A 3 -13.94 -16.75 15.37
CA SER A 3 -13.97 -16.07 14.06
C SER A 3 -13.77 -14.56 14.13
N GLU A 4 -13.55 -13.97 15.31
CA GLU A 4 -13.39 -12.52 15.44
C GLU A 4 -11.93 -12.07 15.54
N SER A 5 -10.99 -12.98 15.83
CA SER A 5 -9.58 -12.62 16.10
C SER A 5 -8.66 -12.66 14.86
N ILE A 6 -9.14 -13.15 13.70
CA ILE A 6 -8.33 -13.27 12.46
C ILE A 6 -8.47 -12.02 11.56
N VAL A 7 -9.37 -11.09 11.90
CA VAL A 7 -9.71 -9.95 11.01
C VAL A 7 -8.69 -8.81 11.10
N TYR A 8 -7.87 -8.71 12.16
CA TYR A 8 -6.80 -7.72 12.24
C TYR A 8 -5.50 -8.27 11.64
N ALA A 9 -5.46 -8.38 10.32
CA ALA A 9 -4.29 -8.88 9.62
C ALA A 9 -3.39 -7.72 9.16
N PRO A 10 -2.08 -7.71 9.49
CA PRO A 10 -1.14 -6.73 8.96
C PRO A 10 -1.19 -6.65 7.42
N ALA A 11 -1.52 -7.77 6.77
CA ALA A 11 -1.73 -7.84 5.32
C ALA A 11 -2.76 -6.80 4.80
N GLN A 12 -3.85 -6.54 5.51
CA GLN A 12 -4.85 -5.55 5.09
C GLN A 12 -4.27 -4.13 5.10
N CYS A 13 -3.53 -3.78 6.15
CA CYS A 13 -2.87 -2.49 6.27
C CYS A 13 -1.77 -2.33 5.21
N TYR A 14 -0.84 -3.29 5.12
CA TYR A 14 0.28 -3.21 4.18
C TYR A 14 -0.19 -3.23 2.72
N LYS A 15 -1.13 -4.12 2.37
CA LYS A 15 -1.66 -4.20 1.00
C LYS A 15 -2.52 -2.99 0.65
N GLY A 16 -3.29 -2.46 1.60
CA GLY A 16 -4.07 -1.23 1.42
C GLY A 16 -3.18 -0.01 1.15
N VAL A 17 -2.14 0.18 1.96
CA VAL A 17 -1.16 1.26 1.75
C VAL A 17 -0.45 1.09 0.41
N ALA A 18 -0.03 -0.14 0.08
CA ALA A 18 0.59 -0.45 -1.21
C ALA A 18 -0.32 -0.10 -2.40
N LEU A 19 -1.61 -0.42 -2.33
CA LEU A 19 -2.59 -0.05 -3.37
C LEU A 19 -2.70 1.48 -3.51
N LEU A 20 -2.86 2.21 -2.41
CA LEU A 20 -2.99 3.67 -2.47
C LEU A 20 -1.73 4.33 -3.04
N TRP A 21 -0.55 3.81 -2.69
CA TRP A 21 0.72 4.27 -3.25
C TRP A 21 0.80 4.01 -4.76
N HIS A 22 0.38 2.82 -5.22
CA HIS A 22 0.30 2.50 -6.64
C HIS A 22 -0.61 3.46 -7.40
N LEU A 23 -1.78 3.78 -6.84
CA LEU A 23 -2.72 4.74 -7.43
C LEU A 23 -2.08 6.12 -7.56
N GLU A 24 -1.43 6.61 -6.51
CA GLU A 24 -0.74 7.90 -6.51
C GLU A 24 0.39 7.95 -7.54
N ARG A 25 1.30 6.97 -7.52
CA ARG A 25 2.58 7.02 -8.22
C ARG A 25 2.51 6.51 -9.65
N ASN A 26 1.82 5.41 -9.88
CA ASN A 26 1.83 4.74 -11.18
C ASN A 26 0.59 5.06 -12.03
N ILE A 27 -0.56 5.31 -11.40
CA ILE A 27 -1.82 5.53 -12.12
C ILE A 27 -2.08 7.03 -12.35
N ILE A 28 -1.93 7.84 -11.31
CA ILE A 28 -2.14 9.30 -11.38
C ILE A 28 -0.84 10.02 -11.72
N GLY A 29 0.28 9.55 -11.16
CA GLY A 29 1.60 10.18 -11.32
C GLY A 29 1.72 11.54 -10.63
N SER A 30 0.85 11.86 -9.67
CA SER A 30 0.84 13.17 -9.00
C SER A 30 0.27 13.10 -7.58
N GLU A 31 1.11 13.40 -6.60
CA GLU A 31 0.73 13.48 -5.19
C GLU A 31 -0.31 14.57 -4.94
N SER A 32 -0.21 15.73 -5.60
CA SER A 32 -1.17 16.83 -5.43
C SER A 32 -2.58 16.43 -5.87
N LYS A 33 -2.70 15.85 -7.07
CA LYS A 33 -3.99 15.38 -7.59
C LYS A 33 -4.58 14.28 -6.72
N PHE A 34 -3.74 13.38 -6.21
CA PHE A 34 -4.19 12.34 -5.30
C PHE A 34 -4.69 12.91 -3.97
N LYS A 35 -3.99 13.88 -3.37
CA LYS A 35 -4.45 14.59 -2.16
C LYS A 35 -5.79 15.31 -2.37
N GLU A 36 -5.97 15.96 -3.52
CA GLU A 36 -7.24 16.60 -3.90
C GLU A 36 -8.38 15.57 -4.01
N PHE A 37 -8.12 14.41 -4.62
CA PHE A 37 -9.06 13.30 -4.64
C PHE A 37 -9.43 12.83 -3.23
N ILE A 38 -8.46 12.61 -2.34
CA ILE A 38 -8.73 12.18 -0.96
C ILE A 38 -9.59 13.22 -0.21
N ARG A 39 -9.33 14.51 -0.42
CA ARG A 39 -10.16 15.58 0.13
C ARG A 39 -11.58 15.54 -0.42
N SER A 40 -11.75 15.38 -1.72
CA SER A 40 -13.05 15.27 -2.38
C SER A 40 -13.82 14.04 -1.89
N TYR A 41 -13.16 12.89 -1.80
CA TYR A 41 -13.70 11.63 -1.28
C TYR A 41 -14.24 11.80 0.14
N ARG A 42 -13.46 12.43 1.04
CA ARG A 42 -13.88 12.69 2.42
C ARG A 42 -15.11 13.59 2.49
N ILE A 43 -15.16 14.66 1.68
CA ILE A 43 -16.33 15.56 1.64
C ILE A 43 -17.57 14.83 1.12
N LYS A 44 -17.43 14.02 0.08
CA LYS A 44 -18.55 13.29 -0.56
C LYS A 44 -19.19 12.24 0.37
N PHE A 45 -18.37 11.57 1.18
CA PHE A 45 -18.81 10.43 1.98
C PHE A 45 -18.71 10.61 3.49
N GLY A 46 -18.40 11.82 3.98
CA GLY A 46 -18.41 12.12 5.41
C GLY A 46 -19.73 11.70 6.08
N GLY A 47 -19.63 10.91 7.15
CA GLY A 47 -20.79 10.41 7.90
C GLY A 47 -21.55 9.24 7.26
N LYS A 48 -21.02 8.63 6.20
CA LYS A 48 -21.64 7.48 5.51
C LYS A 48 -20.84 6.19 5.74
N ASN A 49 -21.53 5.06 5.73
CA ASN A 49 -20.92 3.74 5.64
C ASN A 49 -20.69 3.40 4.17
N LEU A 50 -19.49 2.91 3.85
CA LEU A 50 -19.08 2.62 2.48
C LEU A 50 -18.54 1.21 2.37
N ASN A 51 -18.58 0.69 1.15
CA ASN A 51 -17.88 -0.53 0.76
C ASN A 51 -16.76 -0.23 -0.26
N THR A 52 -15.98 -1.25 -0.61
CA THR A 52 -14.87 -1.12 -1.56
C THR A 52 -15.32 -0.66 -2.95
N ASN A 53 -16.52 -1.04 -3.41
CA ASN A 53 -17.02 -0.62 -4.72
C ASN A 53 -17.32 0.88 -4.74
N ASP A 54 -17.82 1.47 -3.65
CA ASP A 54 -18.05 2.93 -3.57
C ASP A 54 -16.75 3.72 -3.79
N PHE A 55 -15.64 3.23 -3.20
CA PHE A 55 -14.31 3.80 -3.43
C PHE A 55 -13.87 3.66 -4.88
N ILE A 56 -13.95 2.44 -5.45
CA ILE A 56 -13.52 2.17 -6.83
C ILE A 56 -14.30 3.04 -7.83
N GLN A 57 -15.62 3.15 -7.66
CA GLN A 57 -16.44 3.98 -8.54
C GLN A 57 -16.10 5.46 -8.37
N CYS A 58 -15.94 5.93 -7.14
CA CYS A 58 -15.53 7.31 -6.90
C CYS A 58 -14.18 7.63 -7.55
N PHE A 59 -13.21 6.73 -7.46
CA PHE A 59 -11.91 6.88 -8.10
C PHE A 59 -12.02 6.94 -9.63
N LYS A 60 -12.74 5.99 -10.24
CA LYS A 60 -12.95 5.95 -11.70
C LYS A 60 -13.67 7.20 -12.22
N SER A 61 -14.67 7.69 -11.49
CA SER A 61 -15.37 8.93 -11.85
C SER A 61 -14.50 10.17 -11.71
N TYR A 62 -13.62 10.22 -10.70
CA TYR A 62 -12.73 11.36 -10.48
C TYR A 62 -11.57 11.39 -11.48
N PHE A 63 -11.11 10.22 -11.93
CA PHE A 63 -9.99 10.06 -12.86
C PHE A 63 -10.35 9.24 -14.11
N PRO A 64 -11.25 9.73 -14.98
CA PRO A 64 -11.79 8.95 -16.10
C PRO A 64 -10.75 8.61 -17.20
N GLN A 65 -9.64 9.34 -17.26
CA GLN A 65 -8.62 9.19 -18.31
C GLN A 65 -7.35 8.46 -17.83
N THR A 66 -7.39 7.80 -16.67
CA THR A 66 -6.23 7.08 -16.14
C THR A 66 -6.12 5.66 -16.70
N ALA A 67 -4.90 5.10 -16.63
CA ALA A 67 -4.69 3.70 -16.97
C ALA A 67 -5.58 2.77 -16.13
N SER A 68 -5.99 1.65 -16.71
CA SER A 68 -6.83 0.68 -16.00
C SER A 68 -6.08 0.03 -14.84
N VAL A 69 -6.68 0.08 -13.65
CA VAL A 69 -6.19 -0.61 -12.46
C VAL A 69 -6.79 -2.01 -12.41
N TYR A 70 -5.95 -3.03 -12.19
CA TYR A 70 -6.39 -4.42 -11.99
C TYR A 70 -6.99 -4.63 -10.59
N TRP A 71 -8.15 -4.06 -10.33
CA TRP A 71 -8.81 -4.07 -9.01
C TRP A 71 -9.02 -5.48 -8.44
N GLN A 72 -9.36 -6.46 -9.29
CA GLN A 72 -9.58 -7.83 -8.84
C GLN A 72 -8.35 -8.41 -8.15
N SER A 73 -7.17 -8.22 -8.75
CA SER A 73 -5.91 -8.71 -8.21
C SER A 73 -5.52 -8.00 -6.91
N TRP A 74 -5.77 -6.70 -6.84
CA TRP A 74 -5.46 -5.90 -5.66
C TRP A 74 -6.36 -6.23 -4.46
N ILE A 75 -7.66 -6.43 -4.68
CA ILE A 75 -8.62 -6.61 -3.59
C ILE A 75 -8.75 -8.09 -3.17
N TYR A 76 -8.77 -9.02 -4.11
CA TYR A 76 -9.21 -10.40 -3.84
C TYR A 76 -8.11 -11.47 -3.92
N THR A 77 -6.94 -11.17 -4.50
CA THR A 77 -5.83 -12.13 -4.50
C THR A 77 -5.15 -12.19 -3.14
N LEU A 78 -4.92 -13.40 -2.64
CA LEU A 78 -4.20 -13.63 -1.37
C LEU A 78 -2.69 -13.41 -1.55
N GLY A 79 -2.01 -13.09 -0.45
CA GLY A 79 -0.55 -12.91 -0.42
C GLY A 79 -0.10 -11.49 -0.72
N MET A 80 1.07 -11.37 -1.34
CA MET A 80 1.73 -10.09 -1.62
C MET A 80 0.95 -9.26 -2.66
N PRO A 81 1.07 -7.92 -2.64
CA PRO A 81 0.63 -7.07 -3.74
C PRO A 81 1.14 -7.56 -5.10
N PRO A 82 0.37 -7.39 -6.19
CA PRO A 82 0.78 -7.84 -7.52
C PRO A 82 1.95 -7.05 -8.10
N ILE A 83 2.31 -5.92 -7.48
CA ILE A 83 3.36 -5.01 -7.93
C ILE A 83 4.28 -4.72 -6.76
N THR A 84 5.59 -4.82 -7.00
CA THR A 84 6.63 -4.37 -6.08
C THR A 84 6.91 -2.90 -6.36
N HIS A 85 6.82 -2.09 -5.32
CA HIS A 85 7.11 -0.65 -5.39
C HIS A 85 8.60 -0.40 -5.15
N ASP A 86 9.14 0.60 -5.84
CA ASP A 86 10.50 1.06 -5.65
C ASP A 86 10.52 2.14 -4.55
N TYR A 87 10.77 1.69 -3.31
CA TYR A 87 10.89 2.57 -2.16
C TYR A 87 12.34 3.02 -1.99
N SER A 88 12.55 4.27 -1.55
CA SER A 88 13.90 4.72 -1.19
C SER A 88 14.44 3.88 -0.03
N THR A 89 15.53 3.16 -0.28
CA THR A 89 16.19 2.29 0.71
C THR A 89 17.30 3.01 1.47
N GLN A 90 17.42 4.34 1.37
CA GLN A 90 18.56 5.08 1.94
C GLN A 90 18.74 4.85 3.45
N LEU A 91 17.64 4.88 4.21
CA LEU A 91 17.67 4.62 5.66
C LEU A 91 17.86 3.13 5.95
N GLU A 92 17.23 2.27 5.15
CA GLU A 92 17.34 0.81 5.26
C GLU A 92 18.79 0.34 5.08
N GLN A 93 19.52 0.93 4.13
CA GLN A 93 20.92 0.65 3.86
C GLN A 93 21.81 0.88 5.09
N GLN A 94 21.49 1.87 5.94
CA GLN A 94 22.25 2.12 7.17
C GLN A 94 22.05 0.98 8.18
N CYS A 95 20.82 0.49 8.32
CA CYS A 95 20.50 -0.66 9.17
C CYS A 95 21.16 -1.95 8.64
N HIS A 96 21.08 -2.21 7.33
CA HIS A 96 21.75 -3.36 6.70
C HIS A 96 23.26 -3.31 6.87
N LYS A 97 23.87 -2.13 6.74
CA LYS A 97 25.30 -1.96 6.97
C LYS A 97 25.70 -2.37 8.39
N LEU A 98 24.96 -1.94 9.40
CA LEU A 98 25.21 -2.32 10.78
C LEU A 98 25.01 -3.83 11.01
N ALA A 99 23.91 -4.40 10.50
CA ALA A 99 23.61 -5.82 10.64
C ALA A 99 24.72 -6.69 10.02
N ASN A 100 25.15 -6.37 8.80
CA ASN A 100 26.20 -7.10 8.10
C ASN A 100 27.55 -7.01 8.83
N GLN A 101 27.88 -5.87 9.43
CA GLN A 101 29.07 -5.71 10.25
C GLN A 101 29.03 -6.63 11.48
N GLN A 102 27.89 -6.70 12.17
CA GLN A 102 27.72 -7.55 13.35
C GLN A 102 27.79 -9.04 13.01
N THR A 103 27.14 -9.47 11.92
CA THR A 103 27.22 -10.87 11.46
C THR A 103 28.66 -11.28 11.13
N SER A 104 29.43 -10.39 10.51
CA SER A 104 30.84 -10.63 10.19
C SER A 104 31.71 -10.77 11.45
N ILE A 105 31.46 -9.94 12.47
CA ILE A 105 32.16 -10.00 13.76
C ILE A 105 31.84 -11.31 14.49
N THR A 106 30.58 -11.74 14.52
CA THR A 106 30.18 -13.00 15.17
C THR A 106 30.82 -14.21 14.49
N GLN A 107 30.97 -14.20 13.17
CA GLN A 107 31.64 -15.29 12.43
C GLN A 107 33.14 -15.36 12.71
N GLN A 108 33.81 -14.23 12.94
CA GLN A 108 35.23 -14.17 13.30
C GLN A 108 35.52 -14.58 14.75
N GLN A 109 34.52 -14.51 15.64
CA GLN A 109 34.64 -14.92 17.05
C GLN A 109 34.36 -16.42 17.27
N ILE A 110 33.85 -17.12 16.26
CA ILE A 110 33.55 -18.57 16.29
C ILE A 110 34.71 -19.39 15.65
N LEU A 111 35.74 -18.72 15.14
CA LEU A 111 37.01 -19.29 14.68
C LEU A 111 38.13 -19.01 15.70
#